data_AF-A0A238WHP2-F1
#
_entry.id   AF-A0A238WHP2-F1
#
_cell.length_a   1.000
_cell.length_b   1.000
_cell.length_c   1.000
_cell.angle_alpha   90.00
_cell.angle_beta   90.00
_cell.angle_gamma   90.00
#
_symmetry.space_group_name_H-M   'P 1'
#
loop_
_entity.id
_entity.type
_entity.pdbx_description
1 polymer ?
#
loop_
_entity_poly.entity_id
_entity_poly.type
_entity_poly.pdbx_seq_one_letter_code
_entity_poly.pdbx_strand_id
1 'polypeptide(L)' 'MLFLLSGTLLLIGVGLRLTIIYYEFQRLGEAAINSTRLILSLVMLVTAVLMLRYGWRERTGNHTID' A
#
# COMPACT_ATOMS: atom_id res chain seq x y z
N MET A 1 -5.48 -1.86 -16.72
CA MET A 1 -6.49 -1.54 -15.66
C MET A 1 -6.32 -2.39 -14.40
N LEU A 2 -6.02 -3.69 -14.51
CA LEU A 2 -5.85 -4.59 -13.36
C LEU A 2 -4.77 -4.13 -12.36
N PHE A 3 -3.67 -3.54 -12.82
CA PHE A 3 -2.62 -2.97 -11.96
C PHE A 3 -3.09 -1.78 -11.12
N LEU A 4 -3.95 -0.92 -11.68
CA LEU A 4 -4.54 0.20 -10.93
C LEU A 4 -5.50 -0.30 -9.84
N LEU A 5 -6.37 -1.26 -10.17
CA LEU A 5 -7.34 -1.84 -9.23
C LEU A 5 -6.66 -2.65 -8.12
N SER A 6 -5.66 -3.47 -8.46
CA SER A 6 -4.88 -4.20 -7.45
C SER A 6 -4.06 -3.25 -6.58
N GLY A 7 -3.44 -2.23 -7.18
CA GLY A 7 -2.72 -1.18 -6.46
C GLY A 7 -3.62 -0.43 -5.48
N THR A 8 -4.82 0.00 -5.88
CA THR A 8 -5.77 0.68 -4.98
C THR A 8 -6.26 -0.23 -3.86
N LEU A 9 -6.65 -1.48 -4.16
CA LEU A 9 -7.10 -2.44 -3.15
C LEU A 9 -5.99 -2.76 -2.14
N LEU A 10 -4.76 -2.93 -2.60
CA LEU A 10 -3.61 -3.20 -1.74
C LEU A 10 -3.31 -1.97 -0.86
N LEU A 11 -3.44 -0.76 -1.39
CA LEU A 11 -3.26 0.48 -0.62
C LEU A 11 -4.33 0.62 0.48
N ILE A 12 -5.59 0.30 0.17
CA ILE A 12 -6.68 0.26 1.16
C ILE A 12 -6.38 -0.77 2.26
N GLY A 13 -5.96 -1.98 1.88
CA GLY A 13 -5.61 -3.04 2.83
C GLY A 13 -4.46 -2.65 3.76
N VAL A 14 -3.41 -2.03 3.22
CA VAL A 14 -2.28 -1.50 4.00
C VAL A 14 -2.72 -0.36 4.92
N GLY A 15 -3.60 0.53 4.44
CA GLY A 15 -4.18 1.61 5.24
C GLY A 15 -4.96 1.10 6.45
N LEU A 16 -5.85 0.12 6.25
CA LEU A 16 -6.58 -0.54 7.34
C LEU A 16 -5.63 -1.20 8.34
N ARG A 17 -4.58 -1.87 7.84
CA ARG A 17 -3.58 -2.52 8.69
C ARG A 17 -2.81 -1.50 9.54
N LEU A 18 -2.44 -0.35 8.97
CA LEU A 18 -1.79 0.75 9.70
C LEU A 18 -2.69 1.30 10.81
N THR A 19 -4.00 1.44 10.54
CA THR A 19 -4.98 1.85 11.56
C THR A 19 -5.03 0.87 12.74
N ILE A 20 -5.01 -0.44 12.47
CA ILE A 20 -4.97 -1.47 13.52
C ILE A 20 -3.68 -1.34 14.35
N ILE A 21 -2.53 -1.21 13.70
CA ILE A 21 -1.23 -1.04 14.39
C ILE A 21 -1.25 0.22 15.25
N TYR A 22 -1.85 1.32 14.77
CA TYR A 22 -1.98 2.55 15.53
C TYR A 22 -2.83 2.36 16.80
N TYR A 23 -3.97 1.67 16.70
CA TYR A 23 -4.79 1.34 17.87
C TYR A 23 -4.08 0.39 18.84
N GLU A 24 -3.36 -0.62 18.34
CA GLU A 24 -2.55 -1.51 19.17
C GLU A 24 -1.44 -0.75 19.91
N PHE A 25 -0.76 0.18 19.22
CA PHE A 25 0.26 1.04 19.81
C PHE A 25 -0.29 1.91 20.93
N GLN A 26 -1.49 2.48 20.77
CA GLN A 26 -2.14 3.24 21.85
C GLN A 26 -2.50 2.37 23.06
N ARG A 27 -2.80 1.08 22.85
CA ARG A 27 -3.21 0.16 23.93
C ARG A 27 -2.05 -0.48 24.68
N LEU A 28 -0.99 -0.89 23.97
CA LEU A 28 0.10 -1.72 24.49
C LEU A 28 1.45 -0.98 24.52
N GLY A 29 1.51 0.26 23.99
CA GLY A 29 2.73 1.03 23.87
C GLY A 29 3.71 0.43 22.87
N GLU A 30 5.01 0.68 23.07
CA GLU A 30 6.09 0.21 22.20
C GLU A 30 6.18 -1.32 22.09
N ALA A 31 5.68 -2.05 23.09
CA ALA A 31 5.66 -3.52 23.08
C ALA A 31 4.77 -4.11 21.96
N ALA A 32 3.83 -3.34 21.41
CA ALA A 32 3.02 -3.75 20.26
C ALA A 32 3.76 -3.59 18.91
N ILE A 33 4.85 -2.83 18.85
CA ILE A 33 5.58 -2.60 17.60
C ILE A 33 6.44 -3.82 17.28
N ASN A 34 5.87 -4.76 16.54
CA ASN A 34 6.64 -5.85 15.95
C ASN A 34 7.37 -5.37 14.68
N SER A 35 8.70 -5.30 14.73
CA SER A 35 9.54 -4.82 13.63
C SER A 35 9.30 -5.57 12.32
N THR A 36 9.09 -6.88 12.36
CA THR A 36 8.81 -7.69 11.16
C THR A 36 7.47 -7.28 10.53
N ARG A 37 6.42 -7.07 11.34
CA ARG A 37 5.12 -6.61 10.83
C ARG A 37 5.22 -5.23 10.19
N LEU A 38 6.01 -4.34 10.78
CA LEU A 38 6.21 -2.97 10.29
C LEU A 38 6.95 -2.97 8.95
N ILE A 39 8.04 -3.73 8.82
CA ILE A 39 8.78 -3.90 7.56
C ILE A 39 7.86 -4.44 6.46
N LEU A 40 7.05 -5.46 6.76
CA LEU A 40 6.09 -6.01 5.80
C LEU A 40 5.05 -4.98 5.35
N SER A 41 4.53 -4.16 6.27
CA SER A 41 3.60 -3.08 5.92
C SER A 41 4.25 -2.04 5.00
N LEU A 42 5.52 -1.70 5.24
CA LEU A 42 6.27 -0.77 4.39
C LEU A 42 6.50 -1.34 2.98
N VAL A 43 6.90 -2.61 2.88
CA VAL A 43 7.08 -3.27 1.57
C VAL A 43 5.77 -3.28 0.79
N MET A 44 4.66 -3.65 1.42
CA MET A 44 3.35 -3.63 0.78
C MET A 44 2.96 -2.22 0.34
N LEU A 45 3.23 -1.19 1.15
CA LEU A 45 2.95 0.20 0.80
C LEU A 45 3.72 0.62 -0.45
N VAL A 46 5.02 0.30 -0.52
CA VAL A 46 5.85 0.55 -1.71
C VAL A 46 5.28 -0.19 -2.93
N THR A 47 4.91 -1.47 -2.78
CA THR A 47 4.30 -2.25 -3.86
C THR A 47 3.00 -1.63 -4.36
N ALA A 48 2.10 -1.19 -3.48
CA ALA A 48 0.86 -0.51 -3.85
C ALA A 48 1.13 0.75 -4.70
N VAL A 49 2.05 1.60 -4.24
CA VAL A 49 2.40 2.84 -4.92
C VAL A 49 3.03 2.55 -6.30
N LEU A 50 3.90 1.55 -6.39
CA LEU A 50 4.46 1.12 -7.67
C LEU A 50 3.38 0.61 -8.62
N MET A 51 2.46 -0.24 -8.16
CA MET A 51 1.34 -0.74 -8.98
C MET A 51 0.44 0.38 -9.49
N LEU A 52 0.15 1.39 -8.66
CA LEU A 52 -0.55 2.60 -9.08
C LEU A 52 0.22 3.37 -10.15
N ARG A 53 1.52 3.61 -9.94
CA ARG A 53 2.38 4.32 -10.90
C ARG A 53 2.46 3.59 -12.24
N TYR A 54 2.66 2.28 -12.23
CA TYR A 54 2.71 1.47 -13.44
C TYR A 54 1.37 1.45 -14.17
N GLY A 55 0.26 1.23 -13.45
CA GLY A 55 -1.06 1.24 -14.07
C GLY A 55 -1.48 2.62 -14.60
N TRP A 56 -0.99 3.71 -14.00
CA TRP A 56 -1.19 5.06 -14.55
C TRP A 56 -0.39 5.29 -15.83
N ARG A 57 0.89 4.88 -15.84
CA ARG A 57 1.74 4.97 -17.04
C ARG A 57 1.15 4.16 -18.20
N GLU A 58 0.57 3.00 -17.92
CA GLU A 58 -0.08 2.17 -18.94
C GLU A 58 -1.31 2.86 -19.57
N ARG A 59 -2.04 3.70 -18.81
CA ARG A 59 -3.13 4.52 -19.35
C ARG A 59 -2.64 5.72 -20.17
N THR A 60 -1.58 6.40 -19.71
CA THR A 60 -1.05 7.58 -20.39
C THR A 60 -0.26 7.22 -21.66
N GLY A 61 0.46 6.09 -21.65
CA GLY A 61 1.19 5.60 -22.83
C GLY A 61 0.27 5.19 -23.98
N ASN A 62 -0.97 4.78 -23.68
CA ASN A 62 -1.99 4.48 -24.68
C ASN A 62 -2.59 5.75 -25.34
N HIS A 63 -2.29 6.95 -24.83
CA HIS A 63 -2.86 8.21 -25.32
C HIS A 63 -1.87 9.05 -26.14
N THR A 64 -0.66 8.54 -26.37
CA THR A 64 0.40 9.22 -27.17
C THR A 64 0.65 8.56 -28.52
N ILE A 65 -0.16 7.56 -28.87
CA ILE A 65 -0.17 6.89 -30.17
C ILE A 65 -1.53 7.19 -30.80
N ASP A 66 -1.68 8.40 -31.32
CA ASP A 66 -2.71 8.83 -32.29
C ASP A 66 -2.16 10.01 -33.09
#